data_AF-A0A965MRW4-F1
#
_entry.id   AF-A0A965MRW4-F1
#
_cell.length_a   1.000
_cell.length_b   1.000
_cell.length_c   1.000
_cell.angle_alpha   90.00
_cell.angle_beta   90.00
_cell.angle_gamma   90.00
#
_symmetry.space_group_name_H-M   'P 1'
#
loop_
_entity.id
_entity.type
_entity.pdbx_description
1 polymer ?
#
loop_
_entity_poly.entity_id
_entity_poly.type
_entity_poly.pdbx_seq_one_letter_code
_entity_poly.pdbx_strand_id
1 'polypeptide(L)' 'VVGLVVGLVVGIFQAATSINEQTLSFIPKVFAIGLTIALMGGWMINTMVDYTKAIFTRIPNLFM' A
#
# COMPACT_ATOMS: atom_id res chain seq x y z
N VAL A 1 -3.09 1.05 -4.04
CA VAL A 1 -3.79 2.14 -4.76
C VAL A 1 -2.96 3.43 -4.77
N VAL A 2 -2.50 3.94 -3.62
CA VAL A 2 -1.70 5.18 -3.55
C VAL A 2 -0.48 5.15 -4.49
N GLY A 3 0.33 4.08 -4.46
CA GLY A 3 1.48 3.95 -5.37
C GLY A 3 1.12 3.85 -6.87
N LEU A 4 -0.08 3.39 -7.20
CA LEU A 4 -0.59 3.38 -8.59
C LEU A 4 -0.96 4.79 -9.03
N VAL A 5 -1.70 5.53 -8.19
CA VAL A 5 -2.08 6.92 -8.47
C VAL A 5 -0.83 7.79 -8.66
N VAL A 6 0.13 7.70 -7.75
CA VAL A 6 1.39 8.45 -7.86
C VAL A 6 2.19 8.02 -9.08
N GLY A 7 2.28 6.72 -9.36
CA GLY A 7 2.96 6.22 -10.55
C GLY A 7 2.33 6.70 -11.86
N LEU A 8 1.01 6.79 -11.91
CA LEU A 8 0.25 7.22 -13.09
C LEU A 8 0.43 8.72 -13.34
N VAL A 9 0.33 9.55 -12.28
CA VAL A 9 0.58 11.00 -12.36
C VAL A 9 2.00 11.29 -12.83
N VAL A 10 3.00 10.62 -12.25
CA VAL A 10 4.40 10.80 -12.64
C VAL A 10 4.65 10.29 -14.06
N GLY A 11 4.01 9.18 -14.45
CA GLY A 11 4.11 8.64 -15.81
C GLY A 11 3.54 9.57 -16.88
N ILE A 12 2.41 10.24 -16.60
CA ILE A 12 1.84 11.26 -17.51
C ILE A 12 2.80 12.44 -17.65
N PHE A 13 3.40 12.91 -16.54
CA PHE A 13 4.41 13.98 -16.58
C PHE A 13 5.65 13.58 -17.39
N GLN A 14 6.13 12.34 -17.22
CA GLN A 14 7.27 11.82 -17.98
C GLN A 14 6.96 11.78 -19.48
N ALA A 15 5.78 11.28 -19.85
CA ALA A 15 5.33 11.24 -21.25
C ALA A 15 5.13 12.63 -21.85
N ALA A 16 4.52 13.56 -21.11
CA ALA A 16 4.25 14.93 -21.57
C ALA A 16 5.54 15.74 -21.79
N THR A 17 6.57 15.50 -20.98
CA THR A 17 7.84 16.25 -21.06
C THR A 17 8.96 15.49 -21.79
N SER A 18 8.67 14.28 -22.32
CA SER A 18 9.66 13.39 -22.95
C SER A 18 10.83 12.99 -22.02
N ILE A 19 10.66 13.08 -20.71
CA ILE A 19 11.69 12.74 -19.71
C ILE A 19 11.55 11.27 -19.35
N ASN A 20 12.49 10.43 -19.80
CA ASN A 20 12.51 8.99 -19.50
C ASN A 20 13.63 8.62 -18.51
N GLU A 21 13.65 9.29 -17.36
CA GLU A 21 14.56 8.92 -16.27
C GLU A 21 13.88 7.99 -15.28
N GLN A 22 14.41 6.77 -15.15
CA GLN A 22 13.88 5.74 -14.26
C GLN A 22 13.85 6.18 -12.78
N THR A 23 14.84 6.96 -12.35
CA THR A 23 14.97 7.48 -10.97
C THR A 23 13.84 8.44 -10.59
N LEU A 24 13.39 9.27 -11.54
CA LEU A 24 12.31 10.24 -11.33
C LEU A 24 10.95 9.56 -11.05
N SER A 25 10.72 8.36 -11.59
CA SER A 25 9.50 7.57 -11.31
C SER A 25 9.57 6.88 -9.93
N PHE A 26 10.78 6.53 -9.51
CA PHE A 26 11.02 5.73 -8.32
C PHE A 26 10.88 6.54 -7.03
N ILE A 27 11.52 7.71 -6.96
CA ILE A 27 11.58 8.52 -5.72
C ILE A 27 10.19 8.94 -5.21
N PRO A 28 9.30 9.54 -6.04
CA PRO A 28 7.98 9.98 -5.57
C PRO A 28 7.13 8.79 -5.11
N LYS A 29 7.25 7.65 -5.80
CA LYS A 29 6.49 6.44 -5.49
C LYS A 29 6.93 5.83 -4.16
N VAL A 30 8.24 5.74 -3.90
CA VAL A 30 8.77 5.23 -2.61
C VAL A 30 8.36 6.14 -1.46
N PHE A 31 8.44 7.46 -1.64
CA PHE A 31 8.01 8.41 -0.61
C PHE A 31 6.51 8.26 -0.29
N ALA A 32 5.66 8.19 -1.31
CA ALA A 32 4.23 8.00 -1.14
C ALA A 32 3.87 6.67 -0.45
N ILE A 33 4.56 5.57 -0.79
CA ILE A 33 4.38 4.28 -0.12
C ILE A 33 4.85 4.35 1.33
N GLY A 34 6.03 4.93 1.59
CA GLY A 34 6.57 5.11 2.94
C GLY A 34 5.63 5.92 3.84
N LEU A 35 5.08 7.02 3.31
CA LEU A 35 4.13 7.87 4.03
C LEU A 35 2.80 7.15 4.29
N THR A 36 2.31 6.36 3.32
CA THR A 36 1.13 5.51 3.50
C THR A 36 1.35 4.50 4.63
N ILE A 37 2.49 3.82 4.66
CA ILE A 37 2.82 2.84 5.70
C ILE A 37 3.00 3.53 7.06
N ALA A 38 3.64 4.70 7.11
CA ALA A 38 3.82 5.44 8.35
C ALA A 38 2.49 5.85 9.00
N LEU A 39 1.51 6.25 8.19
CA LEU A 39 0.20 6.67 8.69
C LEU A 39 -0.77 5.50 8.93
N MET A 40 -0.78 4.51 8.03
CA MET A 40 -1.79 3.44 8.02
C MET A 40 -1.27 2.10 8.56
N GLY A 41 0.05 1.93 8.71
CA GLY A 41 0.67 0.65 9.07
C GLY A 41 0.17 0.09 10.40
N GLY A 42 0.01 0.94 11.42
CA GLY A 42 -0.52 0.51 12.72
C GLY A 42 -1.95 -0.04 12.63
N TRP A 43 -2.82 0.63 11.87
CA TRP A 43 -4.20 0.16 11.65
C TRP A 43 -4.25 -1.13 10.84
N MET A 44 -3.38 -1.28 9.84
CA MET A 44 -3.28 -2.50 9.04
C MET A 44 -2.88 -3.71 9.91
N ILE A 45 -1.88 -3.54 10.78
CA ILE A 45 -1.45 -4.60 11.71
C ILE A 45 -2.59 -4.99 12.65
N ASN A 46 -3.27 -4.01 13.27
CA ASN A 46 -4.41 -4.30 14.17
C ASN A 46 -5.52 -5.05 13.44
N THR A 47 -5.86 -4.64 12.22
CA THR A 47 -6.86 -5.33 11.40
C THR A 47 -6.48 -6.79 11.12
N MET A 48 -5.20 -7.05 10.81
CA MET A 48 -4.73 -8.43 10.61
C MET A 48 -4.78 -9.27 11.89
N VAL A 49 -4.42 -8.68 13.03
CA VAL A 49 -4.49 -9.34 14.34
C VAL A 49 -5.94 -9.67 14.70
N ASP A 50 -6.86 -8.73 14.51
CA ASP A 50 -8.28 -8.92 14.82
C ASP A 50 -8.91 -9.98 13.91
N TYR A 51 -8.56 -9.97 12.62
CA TYR A 51 -8.99 -11.01 11.69
C TYR A 51 -8.46 -12.40 12.11
N THR A 52 -7.19 -12.46 12.51
CA THR A 52 -6.57 -13.70 12.99
C THR A 52 -7.29 -14.22 14.23
N LYS A 53 -7.51 -13.37 15.24
CA LYS A 53 -8.27 -13.72 16.45
C LYS A 53 -9.67 -14.22 16.12
N ALA A 54 -10.38 -13.53 15.22
CA ALA A 54 -11.72 -13.93 14.79
C ALA A 54 -11.76 -15.32 14.15
N ILE A 55 -10.74 -15.68 13.36
CA ILE A 55 -10.61 -17.04 12.83
C ILE A 55 -10.43 -18.05 13.97
N PHE A 56 -9.48 -17.81 14.88
CA PHE A 56 -9.23 -18.74 15.99
C PHE A 56 -10.44 -18.92 16.90
N THR A 57 -11.22 -17.87 17.17
CA THR A 57 -12.48 -17.97 17.93
C THR A 57 -13.55 -18.76 17.20
N ARG A 58 -13.52 -18.82 15.86
CA ARG A 58 -14.47 -19.59 15.05
C ARG A 58 -14.09 -21.07 14.91
N ILE A 59 -12.83 -21.44 15.12
CA ILE A 59 -12.36 -22.84 15.00
C ILE A 59 -13.16 -23.79 15.91
N PRO A 60 -13.37 -23.52 17.22
CA PRO A 60 -14.15 -24.40 18.09
C PRO A 60 -15.60 -24.60 17.61
N ASN A 61 -16.22 -23.57 17.04
CA ASN A 61 -17.59 -23.62 16.52
C ASN A 61 -17.73 -24.44 15.23
N LEU A 62 -16.63 -24.87 14.60
CA LEU A 62 -16.67 -25.77 13.45
C LEU A 62 -16.71 -27.26 13.85
N PHE A 63 -16.35 -27.57 15.11
CA PHE A 63 -16.25 -28.94 15.62
C PHE A 63 -17.37 -29.30 16.60
N MET A 64 -18.18 -28.34 17.03
CA MET A 64 -19.47 -28.54 17.72
C MET A 64 -20.62 -28.40 16.73
#